data_AF-A0A831KJ98-F1
#
_entry.id   AF-A0A831KJ98-F1
#
_cell.length_a   1.000
_cell.length_b   1.000
_cell.length_c   1.000
_cell.angle_alpha   90.00
_cell.angle_beta   90.00
_cell.angle_gamma   90.00
#
_symmetry.space_group_name_H-M   'P 1'
#
loop_
_entity.id
_entity.type
_entity.pdbx_description
1 polymer ?
#
loop_
_entity_poly.entity_id
_entity_poly.type
_entity_poly.pdbx_seq_one_letter_code
_entity_poly.pdbx_strand_id
1 'polypeptide(L)' 'MRLIKRYKNRRLYDSEKSRAITQIELAAMVKNGVEVQVIDTASQEDITTEVLGRILVTESISWENEKGSINLFKKLIS' A
#
# COMPACT_ATOMS: atom_id res chain seq x y z
N MET A 1 3.29 12.86 -1.43
CA MET A 1 2.28 11.82 -1.16
C MET A 1 1.60 11.37 -2.45
N ARG A 2 1.73 10.09 -2.82
CA ARG A 2 1.21 9.46 -4.05
C ARG A 2 -0.19 8.90 -3.82
N LEU A 3 -1.16 9.35 -4.62
CA LEU A 3 -2.57 8.97 -4.46
C LEU A 3 -2.92 7.70 -5.23
N ILE A 4 -3.29 6.66 -4.49
CA ILE A 4 -3.78 5.39 -5.01
C ILE A 4 -5.28 5.29 -4.76
N LYS A 5 -6.04 5.00 -5.82
CA LYS A 5 -7.48 4.76 -5.74
C LYS A 5 -7.77 3.28 -5.72
N ARG A 6 -8.55 2.81 -4.75
CA ARG A 6 -9.10 1.46 -4.74
C ARG A 6 -10.51 1.47 -5.33
N TYR A 7 -10.75 0.63 -6.31
CA TYR A 7 -12.08 0.43 -6.91
C TYR A 7 -12.79 -0.77 -6.29
N LYS A 8 -14.13 -0.85 -6.46
CA LYS A 8 -14.97 -1.93 -5.92
C LYS A 8 -14.48 -3.34 -6.27
N ASN A 9 -13.88 -3.51 -7.46
CA ASN A 9 -13.24 -4.77 -7.89
C ASN A 9 -11.85 -5.02 -7.28
N ARG A 10 -11.48 -4.29 -6.23
CA ARG A 10 -10.18 -4.31 -5.54
C ARG A 10 -8.98 -3.91 -6.39
N ARG A 11 -9.17 -3.39 -7.61
CA ARG A 11 -8.06 -2.82 -8.39
C ARG A 11 -7.54 -1.57 -7.71
N LEU A 12 -6.22 -1.47 -7.64
CA LEU A 12 -5.50 -0.28 -7.23
C LEU A 12 -5.11 0.50 -8.49
N TYR A 13 -5.31 1.81 -8.45
CA TYR A 13 -5.01 2.70 -9.56
C TYR A 13 -4.15 3.85 -9.09
N ASP A 14 -3.03 4.05 -9.75
CA ASP A 14 -2.10 5.12 -9.50
C ASP A 14 -2.57 6.38 -10.23
N SER A 15 -2.95 7.41 -9.47
CA SER A 15 -3.50 8.64 -10.06
C SER A 15 -2.45 9.46 -10.80
N GLU A 16 -1.16 9.32 -10.45
CA GLU A 16 -0.07 10.04 -11.12
C GLU A 16 0.36 9.37 -12.42
N LYS A 17 0.50 8.03 -12.41
CA LYS A 17 0.89 7.26 -13.61
C LYS A 17 -0.30 6.85 -14.47
N SER A 18 -1.51 7.20 -14.06
CA SER A 18 -2.78 6.88 -14.72
C SER A 18 -2.86 5.41 -15.14
N ARG A 19 -2.49 4.50 -14.24
CA ARG A 19 -2.49 3.06 -14.53
C ARG A 19 -2.88 2.22 -13.33
N ALA A 20 -3.37 1.02 -13.62
CA ALA A 20 -3.54 -0.01 -12.62
C ALA A 20 -2.16 -0.45 -12.08
N ILE A 21 -2.12 -0.72 -10.78
CA ILE A 21 -0.95 -1.25 -10.08
C ILE A 21 -1.32 -2.47 -9.24
N THR A 22 -0.35 -3.30 -8.96
CA THR A 22 -0.49 -4.44 -8.05
C THR A 22 -0.17 -4.07 -6.60
N GLN A 23 -0.52 -4.94 -5.64
CA GLN A 23 -0.08 -4.78 -4.25
C GLN A 23 1.44 -4.87 -4.10
N ILE A 24 2.11 -5.65 -4.96
CA ILE A 24 3.58 -5.78 -4.99
C ILE A 24 4.22 -4.45 -5.40
N GLU A 25 3.70 -3.80 -6.43
CA GLU A 25 4.18 -2.47 -6.84
C GLU A 25 3.92 -1.42 -5.76
N LEU A 26 2.77 -1.45 -5.11
CA LEU A 26 2.47 -0.57 -3.99
C LEU A 26 3.44 -0.79 -2.81
N ALA A 27 3.74 -2.05 -2.48
CA ALA A 27 4.71 -2.40 -1.45
C ALA A 27 6.11 -1.88 -1.81
N ALA A 28 6.54 -2.06 -3.07
CA ALA A 28 7.82 -1.57 -3.56
C ALA A 28 7.92 -0.04 -3.48
N MET A 29 6.84 0.70 -3.80
CA MET A 29 6.80 2.15 -3.64
C MET A 29 7.08 2.54 -2.18
N VAL A 30 6.38 1.93 -1.23
CA VAL A 30 6.56 2.25 0.20
C VAL A 30 7.95 1.84 0.70
N LYS A 31 8.46 0.67 0.30
CA LYS A 31 9.83 0.20 0.61
C LYS A 31 10.90 1.16 0.08
N ASN A 32 10.67 1.79 -1.07
CA ASN A 32 11.55 2.80 -1.66
C ASN A 32 11.35 4.21 -1.06
N GLY A 33 10.60 4.34 0.04
CA GLY A 33 10.40 5.61 0.73
C GLY A 33 9.29 6.48 0.16
N VAL A 34 8.54 6.03 -0.85
CA VAL A 34 7.41 6.80 -1.38
C VAL A 34 6.29 6.84 -0.33
N GLU A 35 5.84 8.04 0.00
CA GLU A 35 4.61 8.25 0.77
C GLU A 35 3.41 7.96 -0.11
N VAL A 36 2.51 7.13 0.37
CA VAL A 36 1.31 6.71 -0.37
C VAL A 36 0.08 6.99 0.47
N GLN A 37 -1.01 7.36 -0.20
CA GLN A 37 -2.34 7.42 0.38
C GLN A 37 -3.26 6.55 -0.47
N VAL A 38 -4.07 5.72 0.16
CA VAL A 38 -5.02 4.84 -0.51
C VAL A 38 -6.44 5.26 -0.15
N ILE A 39 -7.20 5.73 -1.14
CA ILE A 39 -8.60 6.12 -0.97
C ILE A 39 -9.51 5.06 -1.61
N ASP A 40 -10.50 4.59 -0.85
CA ASP A 40 -11.57 3.77 -1.41
C ASP A 40 -12.53 4.64 -2.23
N THR A 41 -12.70 4.33 -3.51
CA THR A 41 -13.56 5.15 -4.38
C THR A 41 -15.05 4.99 -4.06
N ALA A 42 -15.46 3.92 -3.40
CA ALA A 42 -16.84 3.68 -3.04
C ALA A 42 -17.23 4.37 -1.73
N SER A 43 -16.40 4.28 -0.68
CA SER A 43 -16.66 4.94 0.61
C SER A 43 -16.04 6.34 0.73
N GLN A 44 -15.09 6.71 -0.13
CA GLN A 44 -14.26 7.92 -0.03
C GLN A 44 -13.38 7.96 1.24
N GLU A 45 -13.22 6.82 1.92
CA GLU A 45 -12.42 6.73 3.14
C GLU A 45 -10.93 6.49 2.83
N ASP A 46 -10.09 6.96 3.74
CA ASP A 46 -8.68 6.62 3.76
C ASP A 46 -8.48 5.22 4.36
N ILE A 47 -8.08 4.30 3.50
CA ILE A 47 -7.84 2.89 3.83
C ILE A 47 -6.34 2.54 3.75
N THR A 48 -5.46 3.55 3.83
CA THR A 48 -4.00 3.38 3.71
C THR A 48 -3.50 2.32 4.70
N THR A 49 -3.86 2.46 5.97
CA THR A 49 -3.44 1.54 7.04
C THR A 49 -3.93 0.12 6.81
N GLU A 50 -5.19 -0.07 6.38
CA GLU A 50 -5.75 -1.39 6.07
C GLU A 50 -4.98 -2.06 4.92
N VAL A 51 -4.75 -1.34 3.84
CA VAL A 51 -4.10 -1.88 2.63
C VAL A 51 -2.64 -2.20 2.89
N LEU A 52 -1.91 -1.32 3.59
CA LEU A 52 -0.51 -1.57 3.96
C LEU A 52 -0.39 -2.69 5.00
N GLY A 53 -1.32 -2.79 5.96
CA GLY A 53 -1.39 -3.90 6.90
C GLY A 53 -1.57 -5.25 6.21
N ARG A 54 -2.47 -5.34 5.22
CA ARG A 54 -2.63 -6.56 4.42
C ARG A 54 -1.37 -6.91 3.63
N ILE A 55 -0.70 -5.92 3.04
CA ILE A 55 0.56 -6.11 2.33
C ILE A 55 1.63 -6.68 3.27
N LEU A 56 1.75 -6.15 4.49
CA LEU A 56 2.68 -6.64 5.51
C LEU A 56 2.46 -8.11 5.85
N VAL A 57 1.21 -8.48 6.16
CA VAL A 57 0.88 -9.87 6.50
C VAL A 57 1.23 -10.79 5.33
N THR A 58 0.90 -10.38 4.10
CA THR A 58 1.20 -11.15 2.89
C THR A 58 2.72 -11.32 2.69
N GLU A 59 3.50 -10.26 2.88
CA GLU A 59 4.97 -10.30 2.78
C GLU A 59 5.61 -11.13 3.90
N SER A 60 5.10 -11.08 5.14
CA SER A 60 5.62 -11.87 6.26
C SER A 60 5.40 -13.38 6.11
N ILE A 61 4.33 -13.77 5.41
CA ILE A 61 4.05 -15.17 5.06
C ILE A 61 4.98 -15.62 3.91
N SER A 62 5.54 -14.66 3.18
CA SER A 62 6.37 -14.83 1.99
C SER A 62 7.86 -14.52 2.27
N TRP A 63 8.50 -15.19 3.22
CA TRP A 63 9.98 -15.26 3.42
C TRP A 63 10.61 -14.31 4.48
N GLU A 64 11.52 -14.88 5.29
CA GLU A 64 12.35 -14.28 6.36
C GLU A 64 13.15 -13.02 5.92
N ASN A 65 12.59 -11.81 6.04
CA ASN A 65 13.36 -10.56 5.92
C ASN A 65 12.86 -9.48 6.89
N GLU A 66 13.34 -9.53 8.14
CA GLU A 66 12.95 -8.66 9.25
C GLU A 66 13.03 -7.14 8.97
N LYS A 67 14.00 -6.69 8.15
CA LYS A 67 14.29 -5.26 7.98
C LYS A 67 13.24 -4.50 7.16
N GLY A 68 12.58 -5.16 6.21
CA GLY A 68 11.53 -4.53 5.38
C GLY A 68 10.23 -4.31 6.15
N SER A 69 9.86 -5.29 6.98
CA SER A 69 8.64 -5.24 7.80
C SER A 69 8.71 -4.14 8.86
N ILE A 70 9.85 -3.99 9.56
CA ILE A 70 10.02 -2.98 10.62
C ILE A 70 9.81 -1.55 10.10
N ASN A 71 10.30 -1.24 8.90
CA ASN A 71 10.13 0.10 8.32
C ASN A 71 8.68 0.38 7.91
N LEU A 72 7.95 -0.63 7.43
CA LEU A 72 6.53 -0.44 7.12
C LEU A 72 5.71 -0.28 8.40
N PHE A 73 5.99 -1.07 9.45
CA PHE A 73 5.35 -0.93 10.75
C PHE A 73 5.57 0.46 11.34
N LYS A 74 6.81 0.98 11.33
CA LYS A 74 7.09 2.36 11.78
C LYS A 74 6.27 3.42 11.05
N LYS A 75 5.92 3.20 9.78
CA LYS A 75 5.10 4.12 8.98
C LYS A 75 3.60 4.04 9.28
N LEU A 76 3.14 3.00 9.99
CA LEU A 76 1.74 2.85 10.42
C LEU A 76 1.45 3.47 11.79
N ILE A 77 2.47 3.64 12.63
CA ILE A 77 2.38 4.14 14.01
C ILE A 77 3.11 5.47 14.24
N SER A 78 3.67 6.05 13.18
CA SER A 78 4.23 7.41 13.15
C SER A 78 3.27 8.35 12.44
#